data_AF-A0A954RP12-F1
#
_entry.id   AF-A0A954RP12-F1
#
_cell.length_a   1.000
_cell.length_b   1.000
_cell.length_c   1.000
_cell.angle_alpha   90.00
_cell.angle_beta   90.00
_cell.angle_gamma   90.00
#
_symmetry.space_group_name_H-M   'P 1'
#
loop_
_entity.id
_entity.type
_entity.pdbx_description
1 polymer ?
#
loop_
_entity_poly.entity_id
_entity_poly.type
_entity_poly.pdbx_seq_one_letter_code
_entity_poly.pdbx_strand_id
1 'polypeptide(L)'
;MDRPDQIVLLVIAGFIVLASLGLWLKAAYRIWHHEPLLAAVSRRPVPWTILELLLIGLLGFITLQVAYIVAQHSFGLPTNLSDLEAMSPRQQITMTTTFGIASLLTWVLAMLICRGVAKASWSDLGLATPNLTHDLKIGLAGFAMLSVPMLSLHMLLHLMFQGSEQHPFIELLMKDPQIGFLLPIAFVAIFVAPLMEETFFRLILQGWLERVIAAWERQTLRPDLAQVPPARQLPEAHPDTTLSPGPSESPPDTLIEQGSFST
;
A
#
# COMPACT_ATOMS: atom_id res chain seq x y z
N MET A 1 -38.64 -12.55 -0.17
CA MET A 1 -37.16 -12.35 -0.13
C MET A 1 -36.67 -12.76 -1.52
N ASP A 2 -37.16 -12.07 -2.56
CA ASP A 2 -37.40 -12.71 -3.87
C ASP A 2 -36.60 -12.10 -5.01
N ARG A 3 -35.55 -11.34 -4.69
CA ARG A 3 -34.66 -10.79 -5.71
C ARG A 3 -33.37 -11.62 -5.80
N PRO A 4 -33.05 -12.23 -6.94
CA PRO A 4 -31.91 -13.14 -7.09
C PRO A 4 -30.56 -12.49 -6.75
N ASP A 5 -30.44 -11.16 -6.90
CA ASP A 5 -29.29 -10.35 -6.48
C ASP A 5 -29.01 -10.43 -4.97
N GLN A 6 -30.06 -10.51 -4.13
CA GLN A 6 -29.86 -10.61 -2.67
C GLN A 6 -29.20 -11.92 -2.27
N ILE A 7 -29.56 -13.03 -2.93
CA ILE A 7 -28.95 -14.33 -2.67
C ILE A 7 -27.46 -14.29 -3.05
N VAL A 8 -27.14 -13.72 -4.22
CA VAL A 8 -25.74 -13.57 -4.67
C VAL A 8 -24.93 -12.74 -3.67
N LEU A 9 -25.46 -11.61 -3.22
CA LEU A 9 -24.79 -10.76 -2.22
C LEU A 9 -24.58 -11.47 -0.88
N LEU A 10 -25.57 -12.22 -0.40
CA LEU A 10 -25.46 -13.01 0.83
C LEU A 10 -24.41 -14.12 0.70
N VAL A 11 -24.33 -14.78 -0.45
CA VAL A 11 -23.29 -15.79 -0.74
C VAL A 11 -21.91 -15.16 -0.74
N ILE A 12 -21.73 -14.02 -1.41
CA ILE A 12 -20.44 -13.29 -1.43
C ILE A 12 -20.06 -12.85 -0.02
N ALA A 13 -20.99 -12.26 0.74
CA ALA A 13 -20.76 -11.83 2.11
C ALA A 13 -20.40 -13.00 3.02
N GLY A 14 -21.15 -14.12 2.93
CA GLY A 14 -20.87 -15.34 3.67
C GLY A 14 -19.48 -15.90 3.36
N PHE A 15 -19.08 -15.91 2.08
CA PHE A 15 -17.74 -16.33 1.68
C PHE A 15 -16.65 -15.43 2.28
N ILE A 16 -16.81 -14.10 2.23
CA ILE A 16 -15.86 -13.14 2.82
C ILE A 16 -15.75 -13.36 4.33
N VAL A 17 -16.87 -13.56 5.03
CA VAL A 17 -16.88 -13.81 6.47
C VAL A 17 -16.15 -15.10 6.83
N LEU A 18 -16.43 -16.20 6.13
CA LEU A 18 -15.75 -17.48 6.35
C LEU A 18 -14.26 -17.39 6.04
N ALA A 19 -13.88 -16.71 4.95
CA ALA A 19 -12.47 -16.48 4.61
C ALA A 19 -11.75 -15.65 5.68
N SER A 20 -12.39 -14.58 6.16
CA SER A 20 -11.85 -13.73 7.24
C SER A 20 -11.61 -14.54 8.51
N LEU A 21 -12.61 -15.29 8.98
CA LEU A 21 -12.51 -16.14 10.16
C LEU A 21 -11.41 -17.20 10.01
N GLY A 22 -11.37 -17.90 8.88
CA GLY A 22 -10.34 -18.92 8.61
C GLY A 22 -8.93 -18.35 8.61
N LEU A 23 -8.72 -17.18 8.00
CA LEU A 23 -7.42 -16.51 7.98
C LEU A 23 -7.01 -15.99 9.37
N TRP A 24 -7.94 -15.46 10.17
CA TRP A 24 -7.67 -15.06 11.56
C TRP A 24 -7.36 -16.25 12.47
N LEU A 25 -8.07 -17.37 12.33
CA LEU A 25 -7.75 -18.61 13.06
C LEU A 25 -6.35 -19.11 12.70
N LYS A 26 -5.99 -19.08 11.40
CA LYS A 26 -4.64 -19.41 10.96
C LYS A 26 -3.60 -18.44 11.53
N ALA A 27 -3.87 -17.15 11.52
CA ALA A 27 -2.98 -16.14 12.09
C ALA A 27 -2.80 -16.36 13.61
N ALA A 28 -3.88 -16.57 14.35
CA ALA A 28 -3.85 -16.86 15.78
C ALA A 28 -3.06 -18.13 16.10
N TYR A 29 -3.26 -19.20 15.32
CA TYR A 29 -2.47 -20.43 15.43
C TYR A 29 -0.96 -20.15 15.25
N ARG A 30 -0.58 -19.37 14.24
CA ARG A 30 0.84 -19.02 14.01
C ARG A 30 1.41 -18.15 15.14
N ILE A 31 0.67 -17.17 15.63
CA ILE A 31 1.07 -16.35 16.80
C ILE A 31 1.28 -17.26 18.02
N TRP A 32 0.36 -18.18 18.26
CA TRP A 32 0.45 -19.14 19.37
C TRP A 32 1.72 -20.00 19.30
N HIS A 33 2.10 -20.41 18.09
CA HIS A 33 3.34 -21.17 17.84
C HIS A 33 4.60 -20.30 17.66
N HIS A 34 4.50 -18.99 17.93
CA HIS A 34 5.60 -18.03 17.80
C HIS A 34 6.19 -17.96 16.38
N GLU A 35 5.37 -18.28 15.38
CA GLU A 35 5.73 -18.12 13.98
C GLU A 35 5.39 -16.71 13.49
N PRO A 36 6.25 -16.08 12.67
CA PRO A 36 5.94 -14.79 12.07
C PRO A 36 4.78 -14.91 11.07
N LEU A 37 3.76 -14.04 11.18
CA LEU A 37 2.64 -14.00 10.22
C LEU A 37 3.13 -13.81 8.78
N LEU A 38 4.08 -12.89 8.61
CA LEU A 38 4.74 -12.59 7.35
C LEU A 38 6.25 -12.54 7.61
N ALA A 39 7.04 -13.05 6.66
CA ALA A 39 8.49 -12.94 6.73
C ALA A 39 8.88 -11.47 6.68
N ALA A 40 9.74 -11.03 7.62
CA ALA A 40 10.27 -9.68 7.60
C ALA A 40 11.15 -9.50 6.36
N VAL A 41 10.79 -8.55 5.50
CA VAL A 41 11.60 -8.17 4.35
C VAL A 41 12.41 -6.94 4.75
N SER A 42 13.74 -7.10 4.80
CA SER A 42 14.63 -5.96 5.07
C SER A 42 14.52 -4.94 3.94
N ARG A 43 14.09 -3.72 4.28
CA ARG A 43 14.01 -2.59 3.35
C ARG A 43 15.19 -1.66 3.57
N ARG A 44 15.76 -1.16 2.46
CA ARG A 44 16.76 -0.09 2.54
C ARG A 44 16.07 1.21 2.99
N PRO A 45 16.73 2.03 3.83
CA PRO A 45 16.16 3.31 4.22
C PRO A 45 16.01 4.21 2.99
N VAL A 46 14.90 4.94 2.93
CA VAL A 46 14.57 5.80 1.79
C VAL A 46 15.51 6.99 1.69
N PRO A 47 15.80 7.49 0.47
CA PRO A 47 16.78 8.54 0.30
C PRO A 47 16.25 9.96 0.58
N TRP A 48 14.93 10.17 0.55
CA TRP A 48 14.33 11.49 0.78
C TRP A 48 14.32 11.89 2.26
N THR A 49 14.32 13.20 2.49
CA THR A 49 14.29 13.86 3.80
C THR A 49 12.92 14.48 4.08
N ILE A 50 12.79 15.18 5.20
CA ILE A 50 11.59 15.94 5.52
C ILE A 50 11.34 17.10 4.52
N LEU A 51 12.39 17.64 3.90
CA LEU A 51 12.25 18.74 2.94
C LEU A 51 11.51 18.30 1.68
N GLU A 52 11.82 17.11 1.15
CA GLU A 52 11.09 16.55 0.02
C GLU A 52 9.65 16.21 0.39
N LEU A 53 9.40 15.73 1.62
CA LEU A 53 8.03 15.51 2.13
C LEU A 53 7.22 16.81 2.11
N LEU A 54 7.79 17.90 2.65
CA LEU A 54 7.15 19.20 2.68
C LEU A 54 6.92 19.76 1.27
N LEU A 55 7.89 19.57 0.36
CA LEU A 55 7.75 19.96 -1.03
C LEU A 55 6.63 19.20 -1.75
N ILE A 56 6.54 17.88 -1.55
CA ILE A 56 5.48 17.04 -2.11
C ILE A 56 4.11 17.43 -1.55
N GLY A 57 4.02 17.65 -0.23
CA GLY A 57 2.79 18.11 0.41
C GLY A 57 2.34 19.48 -0.09
N LEU A 58 3.26 20.44 -0.19
CA LEU A 58 3.00 21.78 -0.73
C LEU A 58 2.55 21.72 -2.20
N LEU A 59 3.24 20.92 -3.01
CA LEU A 59 2.88 20.75 -4.42
C LEU A 59 1.50 20.13 -4.57
N GLY A 60 1.19 19.08 -3.80
CA GLY A 60 -0.14 18.46 -3.79
C GLY A 60 -1.22 19.45 -3.39
N PHE A 61 -0.98 20.26 -2.36
CA PHE A 61 -1.89 21.32 -1.97
C PHE A 61 -2.11 22.32 -3.12
N ILE A 62 -1.03 22.83 -3.73
CA ILE A 62 -1.13 23.77 -4.87
C ILE A 62 -1.90 23.16 -6.05
N THR A 63 -1.58 21.92 -6.43
CA THR A 63 -2.26 21.23 -7.55
C THR A 63 -3.75 21.08 -7.28
N LEU A 64 -4.15 20.69 -6.06
CA LEU A 64 -5.56 20.59 -5.68
C LEU A 64 -6.28 21.94 -5.67
N GLN A 65 -5.62 23.00 -5.16
CA GLN A 65 -6.19 24.36 -5.18
C GLN A 65 -6.38 24.86 -6.62
N VAL A 66 -5.40 24.67 -7.49
CA VAL A 66 -5.52 25.03 -8.91
C VAL A 66 -6.65 24.23 -9.57
N ALA A 67 -6.74 22.94 -9.31
CA ALA A 67 -7.81 22.09 -9.84
C ALA A 67 -9.19 22.57 -9.39
N TYR A 68 -9.33 22.96 -8.12
CA TYR A 68 -10.56 23.54 -7.58
C TYR A 68 -10.93 24.85 -8.27
N ILE A 69 -9.98 25.78 -8.41
CA ILE A 69 -10.18 27.08 -9.08
C ILE A 69 -10.58 26.88 -10.56
N VAL A 70 -9.91 25.97 -11.27
CA VAL A 70 -10.26 25.61 -12.66
C VAL A 70 -11.66 25.02 -12.71
N ALA A 71 -12.01 24.14 -11.76
CA ALA A 71 -13.32 23.54 -11.71
C ALA A 71 -14.43 24.60 -11.50
N GLN A 72 -14.18 25.59 -10.64
CA GLN A 72 -15.08 26.74 -10.43
C GLN A 72 -15.24 27.60 -11.68
N HIS A 73 -14.13 28.06 -12.27
CA HIS A 73 -14.19 29.00 -13.40
C HIS A 73 -14.67 28.36 -14.70
N SER A 74 -14.25 27.12 -14.98
CA SER A 74 -14.55 26.46 -16.26
C SER A 74 -15.89 25.72 -16.25
N PHE A 75 -16.38 25.31 -15.09
CA PHE A 75 -17.58 24.47 -14.99
C PHE A 75 -18.66 25.01 -14.05
N GLY A 76 -18.47 26.21 -13.49
CA GLY A 76 -19.46 26.86 -12.65
C GLY A 76 -19.72 26.11 -11.34
N LEU A 77 -18.68 25.55 -10.73
CA LEU A 77 -18.82 24.98 -9.38
C LEU A 77 -19.09 26.10 -8.36
N PRO A 78 -19.90 25.83 -7.34
CA PRO A 78 -20.15 26.78 -6.27
C PRO A 78 -18.87 27.19 -5.54
N THR A 79 -18.85 28.43 -5.03
CA THR A 79 -17.73 28.97 -4.26
C THR A 79 -17.82 28.71 -2.77
N ASN A 80 -19.04 28.50 -2.26
CA ASN A 80 -19.29 28.29 -0.83
C ASN A 80 -19.45 26.82 -0.51
N LEU A 81 -18.95 26.42 0.67
CA LEU A 81 -19.07 25.06 1.19
C LEU A 81 -20.54 24.65 1.39
N SER A 82 -21.42 25.58 1.78
CA SER A 82 -22.86 25.34 1.96
C SER A 82 -23.57 24.90 0.69
N ASP A 83 -23.03 25.27 -0.46
CA ASP A 83 -23.64 25.02 -1.77
C ASP A 83 -23.14 23.69 -2.36
N LEU A 84 -22.16 23.03 -1.71
CA LEU A 84 -21.64 21.73 -2.13
C LEU A 84 -22.70 20.63 -2.01
N GLU A 85 -23.54 20.68 -0.99
CA GLU A 85 -24.65 19.74 -0.79
C GLU A 85 -25.74 19.90 -1.87
N ALA A 86 -25.85 21.10 -2.44
CA ALA A 86 -26.80 21.42 -3.50
C ALA A 86 -26.24 21.20 -4.92
N MET A 87 -25.03 20.65 -5.06
CA MET A 87 -24.41 20.46 -6.37
C MET A 87 -25.23 19.51 -7.24
N SER A 88 -25.49 19.94 -8.48
CA SER A 88 -26.08 19.06 -9.48
C SER A 88 -25.17 17.84 -9.71
N PRO A 89 -25.73 16.67 -10.06
CA PRO A 89 -24.92 15.48 -10.32
C PRO A 89 -23.79 15.73 -11.33
N ARG A 90 -24.05 16.52 -12.39
CA ARG A 90 -23.03 16.87 -13.40
C ARG A 90 -21.85 17.64 -12.79
N GLN A 91 -22.11 18.57 -11.88
CA GLN A 91 -21.06 19.30 -11.16
C GLN A 91 -20.25 18.36 -10.27
N GLN A 92 -20.89 17.40 -9.61
CA GLN A 92 -20.21 16.39 -8.80
C GLN A 92 -19.28 15.50 -9.65
N ILE A 93 -19.73 15.02 -10.83
CA ILE A 93 -18.84 14.28 -11.76
C ILE A 93 -17.63 15.11 -12.11
N THR A 94 -17.85 16.35 -12.54
CA THR A 94 -16.78 17.24 -12.96
C THR A 94 -15.79 17.42 -11.82
N MET A 95 -16.27 17.70 -10.61
CA MET A 95 -15.44 17.82 -9.43
C MET A 95 -14.64 16.53 -9.19
N THR A 96 -15.29 15.38 -9.04
CA THR A 96 -14.60 14.09 -8.81
C THR A 96 -13.55 13.79 -9.89
N THR A 97 -13.87 14.04 -11.15
CA THR A 97 -12.96 13.80 -12.28
C THR A 97 -11.76 14.76 -12.25
N THR A 98 -12.01 16.05 -12.05
CA THR A 98 -10.96 17.08 -11.97
C THR A 98 -10.03 16.83 -10.78
N PHE A 99 -10.59 16.49 -9.61
CA PHE A 99 -9.80 16.12 -8.43
C PHE A 99 -9.01 14.82 -8.66
N GLY A 100 -9.62 13.79 -9.26
CA GLY A 100 -8.92 12.56 -9.61
C GLY A 100 -7.72 12.79 -10.54
N ILE A 101 -7.89 13.59 -11.59
CA ILE A 101 -6.81 13.98 -12.51
C ILE A 101 -5.72 14.76 -11.78
N ALA A 102 -6.12 15.74 -10.95
CA ALA A 102 -5.20 16.53 -10.15
C ALA A 102 -4.37 15.66 -9.19
N SER A 103 -4.99 14.70 -8.51
CA SER A 103 -4.32 13.73 -7.66
C SER A 103 -3.32 12.87 -8.43
N LEU A 104 -3.68 12.36 -9.62
CA LEU A 104 -2.74 11.62 -10.46
C LEU A 104 -1.57 12.49 -10.93
N LEU A 105 -1.81 13.76 -11.26
CA LEU A 105 -0.75 14.69 -11.60
C LEU A 105 0.18 14.92 -10.40
N THR A 106 -0.37 15.16 -9.20
CA THR A 106 0.41 15.25 -7.96
C THR A 106 1.24 14.00 -7.73
N TRP A 107 0.66 12.82 -7.94
CA TRP A 107 1.37 11.54 -7.83
C TRP A 107 2.57 11.46 -8.76
N VAL A 108 2.37 11.77 -10.06
CA VAL A 108 3.46 11.79 -11.05
C VAL A 108 4.56 12.76 -10.63
N LEU A 109 4.18 13.98 -10.23
CA LEU A 109 5.16 15.00 -9.80
C LEU A 109 5.91 14.58 -8.53
N ALA A 110 5.23 13.95 -7.57
CA ALA A 110 5.87 13.41 -6.37
C ALA A 110 6.91 12.35 -6.73
N MET A 111 6.58 11.42 -7.64
CA MET A 111 7.52 10.42 -8.15
C MET A 111 8.73 11.06 -8.84
N LEU A 112 8.51 12.11 -9.63
CA LEU A 112 9.57 12.85 -10.29
C LEU A 112 10.47 13.60 -9.29
N ILE A 113 9.91 14.16 -8.22
CA ILE A 113 10.70 14.80 -7.15
C ILE A 113 11.54 13.76 -6.41
N CYS A 114 10.94 12.64 -5.99
CA CYS A 114 11.67 11.55 -5.34
C CYS A 114 12.81 11.05 -6.24
N ARG A 115 12.57 10.92 -7.55
CA ARG A 115 13.58 10.43 -8.48
C ARG A 115 14.66 11.47 -8.83
N GLY A 116 14.27 12.70 -9.09
CA GLY A 116 15.18 13.77 -9.55
C GLY A 116 15.97 14.40 -8.40
N VAL A 117 15.29 14.75 -7.30
CA VAL A 117 15.89 15.45 -6.16
C VAL A 117 16.49 14.46 -5.17
N ALA A 118 15.70 13.48 -4.72
CA ALA A 118 16.16 12.50 -3.74
C ALA A 118 16.95 11.34 -4.37
N LYS A 119 17.11 11.30 -5.70
CA LYS A 119 17.84 10.24 -6.43
C LYS A 119 17.30 8.83 -6.14
N ALA A 120 16.00 8.71 -5.88
CA ALA A 120 15.35 7.43 -5.62
C ALA A 120 15.42 6.49 -6.84
N SER A 121 15.75 5.23 -6.58
CA SER A 121 15.68 4.16 -7.56
C SER A 121 14.22 3.68 -7.74
N TRP A 122 13.95 2.92 -8.81
CA TRP A 122 12.61 2.34 -9.02
C TRP A 122 12.22 1.32 -7.95
N SER A 123 13.21 0.66 -7.34
CA SER A 123 12.98 -0.20 -6.17
C SER A 123 12.61 0.60 -4.93
N ASP A 124 13.21 1.78 -4.74
CA ASP A 124 12.85 2.65 -3.61
C ASP A 124 11.41 3.15 -3.72
N LEU A 125 10.89 3.33 -4.94
CA LEU A 125 9.50 3.74 -5.22
C LEU A 125 8.49 2.58 -5.12
N GLY A 126 8.93 1.36 -4.80
CA GLY A 126 8.08 0.18 -4.74
C GLY A 126 7.60 -0.35 -6.10
N LEU A 127 8.18 0.13 -7.20
CA LEU A 127 7.79 -0.26 -8.57
C LEU A 127 8.56 -1.46 -9.10
N ALA A 128 9.66 -1.86 -8.44
CA ALA A 128 10.43 -3.06 -8.79
C ALA A 128 10.01 -4.24 -7.90
N THR A 129 8.83 -4.83 -8.16
CA THR A 129 8.38 -6.04 -7.46
C THR A 129 8.60 -7.28 -8.34
N PRO A 130 9.59 -8.15 -8.02
CA PRO A 130 9.81 -9.37 -8.79
C PRO A 130 8.69 -10.40 -8.61
N ASN A 131 7.83 -10.26 -7.60
CA ASN A 131 6.82 -11.26 -7.23
C ASN A 131 5.41 -10.66 -7.07
N LEU A 132 4.91 -9.93 -8.08
CA LEU A 132 3.58 -9.32 -8.08
C LEU A 132 2.45 -10.28 -7.64
N THR A 133 2.53 -11.55 -8.02
CA THR A 133 1.53 -12.58 -7.67
C THR A 133 1.53 -12.91 -6.17
N HIS A 134 2.70 -12.93 -5.54
CA HIS A 134 2.83 -13.16 -4.10
C HIS A 134 2.28 -11.96 -3.32
N ASP A 135 2.63 -10.75 -3.75
CA ASP A 135 2.19 -9.51 -3.10
C ASP A 135 0.67 -9.34 -3.24
N LEU A 136 0.11 -9.67 -4.40
CA LEU A 136 -1.34 -9.70 -4.62
C LEU A 136 -2.04 -10.70 -3.70
N LYS A 137 -1.47 -11.89 -3.50
CA LYS A 137 -2.03 -12.89 -2.57
C LYS A 137 -2.02 -12.39 -1.13
N ILE A 138 -0.94 -11.75 -0.68
CA ILE A 138 -0.87 -11.13 0.65
C ILE A 138 -1.90 -10.01 0.76
N GLY A 139 -2.00 -9.15 -0.24
CA GLY A 139 -2.99 -8.07 -0.28
C GLY A 139 -4.42 -8.59 -0.17
N LEU A 140 -4.77 -9.63 -0.94
CA LEU A 140 -6.10 -10.25 -0.90
C LEU A 140 -6.39 -10.93 0.43
N ALA A 141 -5.39 -11.62 1.02
CA ALA A 141 -5.54 -12.22 2.34
C ALA A 141 -5.73 -11.14 3.42
N GLY A 142 -4.92 -10.07 3.38
CA GLY A 142 -5.05 -8.92 4.28
C GLY A 142 -6.41 -8.23 4.14
N PHE A 143 -6.89 -8.02 2.91
CA PHE A 143 -8.22 -7.51 2.64
C PHE A 143 -9.29 -8.39 3.30
N ALA A 144 -9.33 -9.68 3.00
CA ALA A 144 -10.31 -10.60 3.57
C ALA A 144 -10.25 -10.64 5.11
N MET A 145 -9.06 -10.64 5.70
CA MET A 145 -8.88 -10.57 7.15
C MET A 145 -9.46 -9.27 7.74
N LEU A 146 -9.25 -8.13 7.09
CA LEU A 146 -9.64 -6.83 7.65
C LEU A 146 -11.07 -6.41 7.31
N SER A 147 -11.68 -6.92 6.24
CA SER A 147 -13.03 -6.52 5.81
C SER A 147 -14.06 -6.69 6.93
N VAL A 148 -14.09 -7.85 7.62
CA VAL A 148 -15.10 -8.11 8.66
C VAL A 148 -14.91 -7.23 9.89
N PRO A 149 -13.71 -7.14 10.52
CA PRO A 149 -13.50 -6.23 11.64
C PRO A 149 -13.79 -4.77 11.29
N MET A 150 -13.36 -4.33 10.10
CA MET A 150 -13.56 -2.95 9.64
C MET A 150 -15.05 -2.63 9.45
N LEU A 151 -15.81 -3.49 8.77
CA LEU A 151 -17.25 -3.30 8.58
C LEU A 151 -18.01 -3.42 9.90
N SER A 152 -17.59 -4.31 10.79
CA SER A 152 -18.19 -4.45 12.12
C SER A 152 -17.99 -3.19 12.96
N LEU A 153 -16.79 -2.62 12.94
CA LEU A 153 -16.49 -1.35 13.61
C LEU A 153 -17.28 -0.20 13.00
N HIS A 154 -17.33 -0.12 11.66
CA HIS A 154 -18.13 0.89 10.96
C HIS A 154 -19.61 0.80 11.35
N MET A 155 -20.19 -0.41 11.36
CA MET A 155 -21.56 -0.65 11.79
C MET A 155 -21.77 -0.26 13.26
N LEU A 156 -20.85 -0.63 14.15
CA LEU A 156 -20.92 -0.25 15.57
C LEU A 156 -20.93 1.26 15.75
N LEU A 157 -20.02 1.97 15.07
CA LEU A 157 -19.96 3.43 15.11
C LEU A 157 -21.25 4.06 14.54
N HIS A 158 -21.78 3.53 13.44
CA HIS A 158 -23.04 4.00 12.87
C HIS A 158 -24.21 3.85 13.86
N LEU A 159 -24.28 2.72 14.57
CA LEU A 159 -25.29 2.48 15.60
C LEU A 159 -25.13 3.41 16.82
N MET A 160 -23.89 3.70 17.22
CA MET A 160 -23.60 4.55 18.37
C MET A 160 -23.88 6.03 18.12
N PHE A 161 -23.53 6.52 16.94
CA PHE A 161 -23.57 7.96 16.65
C PHE A 161 -24.85 8.41 15.95
N GLN A 162 -25.72 7.49 15.50
CA GLN A 162 -27.02 7.77 14.83
C GLN A 162 -26.97 8.87 13.75
N GLY A 163 -25.78 9.17 13.22
CA GLY A 163 -25.58 10.20 12.24
C GLY A 163 -26.16 9.72 10.92
N SER A 164 -27.22 10.37 10.46
CA SER A 164 -27.74 10.25 9.10
C SER A 164 -26.81 10.91 8.08
N GLU A 165 -25.50 10.86 8.29
CA GLU A 165 -24.54 11.24 7.25
C GLU A 165 -24.39 10.04 6.33
N GLN A 166 -25.40 9.84 5.48
CA GLN A 166 -25.18 9.05 4.29
C GLN A 166 -24.12 9.79 3.49
N HIS A 167 -23.02 9.11 3.17
CA HIS A 167 -21.96 9.71 2.37
C HIS A 167 -22.59 10.31 1.10
N PRO A 168 -22.34 11.58 0.74
CA PRO A 168 -23.05 12.25 -0.36
C PRO A 168 -23.06 11.46 -1.68
N PHE A 169 -21.98 10.70 -1.96
CA PHE A 169 -21.92 9.76 -3.09
C PHE A 169 -22.92 8.61 -3.04
N ILE A 170 -23.22 8.04 -1.86
CA ILE A 170 -24.23 6.97 -1.71
C ILE A 170 -25.62 7.54 -1.96
N GLU A 171 -25.93 8.71 -1.40
CA GLU A 171 -27.21 9.39 -1.67
C GLU A 171 -27.36 9.71 -3.16
N LEU A 172 -26.29 10.22 -3.80
CA LEU A 172 -26.27 10.49 -5.23
C LEU A 172 -26.53 9.21 -6.04
N LEU A 173 -25.88 8.11 -5.67
CA LEU A 173 -26.02 6.83 -6.35
C LEU A 173 -27.42 6.24 -6.18
N MET A 174 -28.04 6.43 -5.02
CA MET A 174 -29.42 6.02 -4.74
C MET A 174 -30.44 6.88 -5.50
N LYS A 175 -30.15 8.17 -5.70
CA LYS A 175 -31.05 9.13 -6.35
C LYS A 175 -31.04 9.02 -7.87
N ASP A 176 -29.88 8.80 -8.50
CA ASP A 176 -29.78 8.69 -9.96
C ASP A 176 -28.59 7.80 -10.39
N PRO A 177 -28.79 6.47 -10.53
CA PRO A 177 -27.73 5.52 -10.86
C PRO A 177 -27.36 5.54 -12.35
N GLN A 178 -27.13 6.72 -12.94
CA GLN A 178 -26.65 6.76 -14.33
C GLN A 178 -25.20 6.25 -14.38
N ILE A 179 -24.92 5.39 -15.35
CA ILE A 179 -23.60 4.79 -15.57
C ILE A 179 -22.50 5.86 -15.74
N GLY A 180 -22.86 7.04 -16.27
CA GLY A 180 -21.95 8.19 -16.39
C GLY A 180 -21.44 8.73 -15.05
N PHE A 181 -22.17 8.57 -13.95
CA PHE A 181 -21.73 8.94 -12.59
C PHE A 181 -20.83 7.86 -11.98
N LEU A 182 -21.21 6.61 -12.20
CA LEU A 182 -20.53 5.46 -11.59
C LEU A 182 -19.09 5.32 -12.06
N LEU A 183 -18.80 5.55 -13.35
CA LEU A 183 -17.48 5.28 -13.90
C LEU A 183 -16.37 6.18 -13.31
N PRO A 184 -16.50 7.52 -13.23
CA PRO A 184 -15.47 8.38 -12.64
C PRO A 184 -15.30 8.15 -11.13
N ILE A 185 -16.42 7.96 -10.42
CA ILE A 185 -16.40 7.69 -8.97
C ILE A 185 -15.68 6.36 -8.71
N ALA A 186 -16.06 5.29 -9.43
CA ALA A 186 -15.43 3.99 -9.31
C ALA A 186 -13.94 4.07 -9.68
N PHE A 187 -13.58 4.78 -10.74
CA PHE A 187 -12.18 4.94 -11.14
C PHE A 187 -11.35 5.62 -10.04
N VAL A 188 -11.84 6.74 -9.47
CA VAL A 188 -11.14 7.44 -8.40
C VAL A 188 -11.06 6.58 -7.13
N ALA A 189 -12.16 5.95 -6.72
CA ALA A 189 -12.21 5.16 -5.49
C ALA A 189 -11.39 3.86 -5.58
N ILE A 190 -11.36 3.19 -6.74
CA ILE A 190 -10.69 1.90 -6.91
C ILE A 190 -9.20 2.09 -7.21
N PHE A 191 -8.83 3.11 -7.99
CA PHE A 191 -7.45 3.27 -8.47
C PHE A 191 -6.77 4.47 -7.84
N VAL A 192 -7.33 5.67 -8.01
CA VAL A 192 -6.62 6.91 -7.66
C VAL A 192 -6.42 7.02 -6.16
N ALA A 193 -7.46 6.82 -5.35
CA ALA A 193 -7.38 6.94 -3.90
C ALA A 193 -6.42 5.91 -3.29
N PRO A 194 -6.53 4.59 -3.57
CA PRO A 194 -5.56 3.62 -3.07
C PRO A 194 -4.12 3.89 -3.52
N LEU A 195 -3.92 4.31 -4.77
CA LEU A 195 -2.60 4.66 -5.28
C LEU A 195 -2.00 5.86 -4.51
N MET A 196 -2.79 6.90 -4.26
CA MET A 196 -2.39 8.06 -3.49
C MET A 196 -2.09 7.71 -2.04
N GLU A 197 -2.95 6.91 -1.40
CA GLU A 197 -2.78 6.47 -0.01
C GLU A 197 -1.53 5.61 0.16
N GLU A 198 -1.33 4.59 -0.69
CA GLU A 198 -0.14 3.72 -0.65
C GLU A 198 1.13 4.55 -0.86
N THR A 199 1.12 5.45 -1.84
CA THR A 199 2.26 6.31 -2.15
C THR A 199 2.56 7.29 -1.02
N PHE A 200 1.55 7.99 -0.50
CA PHE A 200 1.79 9.04 0.48
C PHE A 200 2.09 8.47 1.86
N PHE A 201 1.28 7.52 2.34
CA PHE A 201 1.43 7.01 3.69
C PHE A 201 2.50 5.95 3.82
N ARG A 202 2.52 4.94 2.94
CA ARG A 202 3.43 3.78 3.11
C ARG A 202 4.76 3.97 2.42
N LEU A 203 4.76 4.57 1.24
CA LEU A 203 6.02 4.88 0.57
C LEU A 203 6.65 6.12 1.22
N ILE A 204 6.07 7.30 1.03
CA ILE A 204 6.72 8.58 1.37
C ILE A 204 6.84 8.79 2.89
N LEU A 205 5.72 8.80 3.63
CA LEU A 205 5.69 9.15 5.05
C LEU A 205 6.32 8.07 5.92
N GLN A 206 5.86 6.83 5.79
CA GLN A 206 6.39 5.70 6.57
C GLN A 206 7.87 5.47 6.26
N GLY A 207 8.28 5.50 4.98
CA GLY A 207 9.70 5.36 4.63
C GLY A 207 10.57 6.43 5.29
N TRP A 208 10.08 7.67 5.37
CA TRP A 208 10.78 8.73 6.09
C TRP A 208 10.82 8.48 7.61
N LEU A 209 9.72 8.06 8.23
CA LEU A 209 9.68 7.72 9.66
C LEU A 209 10.64 6.58 10.01
N GLU A 210 10.68 5.51 9.21
CA GLU A 210 11.60 4.38 9.38
C GLU A 210 13.06 4.85 9.32
N ARG A 211 13.38 5.78 8.41
CA ARG A 211 14.71 6.40 8.35
C ARG A 211 15.03 7.19 9.63
N VAL A 212 14.09 7.98 10.15
CA VAL A 212 14.27 8.76 11.38
C VAL A 212 14.49 7.84 12.57
N ILE A 213 13.69 6.79 12.71
CA ILE A 213 13.81 5.79 13.77
C ILE A 213 15.17 5.08 13.68
N ALA A 214 15.56 4.62 12.49
CA ALA A 214 16.86 3.97 12.31
C ALA A 214 18.05 4.91 12.60
N ALA A 215 17.92 6.22 12.34
CA ALA A 215 18.92 7.20 12.73
C ALA A 215 18.99 7.39 14.24
N TRP A 216 17.83 7.48 14.91
CA TRP A 216 17.73 7.62 16.36
C TRP A 216 18.25 6.39 17.11
N GLU A 217 17.92 5.18 16.67
CA GLU A 217 18.41 3.93 17.26
C GLU A 217 19.94 3.82 17.17
N ARG A 218 20.53 4.19 16.02
CA ARG A 218 21.99 4.23 15.87
C ARG A 218 22.65 5.22 16.82
N GLN A 219 22.02 6.36 17.07
CA GLN A 219 22.58 7.37 17.98
C GLN A 219 22.44 6.98 19.46
N THR A 220 21.34 6.32 19.85
CA THR A 220 21.00 6.07 21.25
C THR A 220 21.41 4.69 21.75
N LEU A 221 21.12 3.63 20.99
CA LEU A 221 21.25 2.24 21.45
C LEU A 221 22.60 1.61 21.08
N ARG A 222 23.22 2.10 20.00
CA ARG A 222 24.45 1.52 19.45
C ARG A 222 25.43 2.61 18.99
N PRO A 223 25.93 3.44 19.91
CA PRO A 223 26.90 4.50 19.57
C PRO A 223 28.20 3.94 18.96
N ASP A 224 28.52 2.68 19.23
CA ASP A 224 29.59 1.91 18.58
C ASP A 224 29.32 1.72 17.06
N LEU A 225 28.08 1.46 16.67
CA LEU A 225 27.67 1.40 15.25
C LEU A 225 27.57 2.78 14.59
N ALA A 226 27.43 3.86 15.37
CA ALA A 226 27.43 5.22 14.83
C ALA A 226 28.79 5.64 14.25
N GLN A 227 29.88 5.00 14.70
CA GLN A 227 31.22 5.25 14.17
C GLN A 227 31.55 4.45 12.91
N VAL A 228 30.76 3.42 12.59
CA VAL A 228 30.91 2.66 11.34
C VAL A 228 30.30 3.53 10.22
N PRO A 229 31.11 4.07 9.27
CA PRO A 229 30.57 4.85 8.17
C PRO A 229 29.49 4.03 7.47
N PRO A 230 28.33 4.62 7.09
CA PRO A 230 27.26 3.89 6.42
C PRO A 230 27.90 3.14 5.26
N ALA A 231 27.89 1.81 5.34
CA ALA A 231 28.72 0.95 4.50
C ALA A 231 28.64 1.46 3.07
N ARG A 232 29.73 2.08 2.60
CA ARG A 232 29.89 2.49 1.21
C ARG A 232 29.56 1.23 0.43
N GLN A 233 28.44 1.26 -0.29
CA GLN A 233 27.84 0.12 -0.98
C GLN A 233 28.98 -0.74 -1.50
N LEU A 234 29.19 -1.92 -0.88
CA LEU A 234 30.09 -2.89 -1.48
C LEU A 234 29.54 -3.05 -2.90
N PRO A 235 30.35 -2.81 -3.96
CA PRO A 235 29.90 -2.89 -5.33
C PRO A 235 29.05 -4.16 -5.45
N GLU A 236 27.79 -4.02 -5.88
CA GLU A 236 26.91 -5.17 -6.05
C GLU A 236 27.74 -6.25 -6.74
N ALA A 237 27.92 -7.37 -6.05
CA ALA A 237 28.77 -8.44 -6.54
C ALA A 237 28.24 -8.79 -7.93
N HIS A 238 28.99 -8.38 -8.96
CA HIS A 238 28.61 -8.61 -10.34
C HIS A 238 28.38 -10.13 -10.46
N PRO A 239 27.19 -10.58 -10.91
CA PRO A 239 26.87 -11.99 -11.02
C PRO A 239 27.79 -12.76 -11.99
N ASP A 240 28.72 -12.08 -12.67
CA ASP A 240 29.71 -12.66 -13.58
C ASP A 240 30.95 -13.24 -12.89
N THR A 241 31.02 -13.27 -11.55
CA THR A 241 31.99 -14.16 -10.89
C THR A 241 31.48 -15.59 -10.97
N THR A 242 31.54 -16.14 -12.18
CA THR A 242 31.57 -17.56 -12.44
C THR A 242 32.62 -18.15 -11.51
N LEU A 243 32.15 -18.74 -10.41
CA LEU A 243 32.94 -19.62 -9.58
C LEU A 243 33.40 -20.74 -10.50
N SER A 244 34.60 -20.56 -11.06
CA SER A 244 35.31 -21.62 -11.75
C SER A 244 35.36 -22.79 -10.76
N PRO A 245 34.85 -23.98 -11.13
CA PRO A 245 34.85 -25.12 -10.23
C PRO A 245 36.30 -25.37 -9.81
N GLY A 246 36.57 -25.15 -8.53
CA GLY A 246 37.85 -25.51 -7.94
C GLY A 246 38.11 -27.00 -8.17
N PRO A 247 39.39 -27.40 -8.29
CA PRO A 247 39.76 -28.78 -8.58
C PRO A 247 39.13 -29.72 -7.56
N SER A 248 38.37 -30.69 -8.08
CA SER A 248 37.83 -31.87 -7.41
C SER A 248 38.83 -32.43 -6.38
N GLU A 249 38.64 -32.14 -5.10
CA GLU A 249 39.25 -32.92 -4.02
C GLU A 249 38.60 -34.32 -4.03
N SER A 250 39.37 -35.28 -4.52
CA SER A 250 39.02 -36.70 -4.49
C SER A 250 38.83 -37.15 -3.03
N PRO A 251 37.76 -37.91 -2.71
CA PRO A 251 37.56 -38.43 -1.37
C PRO A 251 38.65 -39.46 -1.01
N PRO A 252 39.10 -39.53 0.25
CA PRO A 252 40.10 -40.48 0.70
C PRO A 252 39.55 -41.91 0.68
N ASP A 253 40.29 -42.80 0.04
CA ASP A 253 40.05 -44.25 0.00
C ASP A 253 39.83 -44.80 1.41
N THR A 254 38.59 -45.23 1.67
CA THR A 254 38.24 -45.93 2.91
C THR A 254 38.61 -47.40 2.75
N LEU A 255 39.74 -47.78 3.32
CA LEU A 255 40.19 -49.17 3.42
C LEU A 255 39.17 -49.98 4.24
N ILE A 256 38.46 -50.88 3.57
CA ILE A 256 37.59 -51.89 4.18
C ILE A 256 38.49 -52.99 4.74
N GLU A 257 38.64 -53.03 6.06
CA GLU A 257 39.23 -54.16 6.79
C GLU A 257 38.24 -55.33 6.78
N GLN A 258 38.58 -56.41 6.06
CA GLN A 258 37.87 -57.68 6.10
C GLN A 258 38.28 -58.47 7.35
N GLY A 259 37.44 -58.45 8.38
CA GLY A 259 37.56 -59.33 9.54
C GLY A 259 36.86 -60.67 9.28
N SER A 260 37.63 -61.71 9.01
CA SER A 260 37.18 -63.11 8.99
C SER A 260 36.92 -63.61 10.41
N PHE A 261 35.73 -64.12 10.71
CA PHE A 261 35.50 -64.98 11.87
C PHE A 261 35.34 -66.42 11.41
N SER A 262 36.25 -67.27 11.89
CA SER A 262 36.17 -68.73 11.83
C SER A 262 36.10 -69.26 13.26
N THR A 263 35.41 -70.40 13.39
CA THR A 263 35.17 -71.29 14.56
C THR A 263 34.22 -70.82 15.64
#